data_AF-A0A952P0C4-F1
#
_entry.id   AF-A0A952P0C4-F1
#
_cell.length_a   1.000
_cell.length_b   1.000
_cell.length_c   1.000
_cell.angle_alpha   90.00
_cell.angle_beta   90.00
_cell.angle_gamma   90.00
#
_symmetry.space_group_name_H-M   'P 1'
#
loop_
_entity.id
_entity.type
_entity.pdbx_description
1 polymer ?
#
loop_
_entity_poly.entity_id
_entity_poly.type
_entity_poly.pdbx_seq_one_letter_code
_entity_poly.pdbx_strand_id
1 'polypeptide(L)'
;MRFLIPLLFTIAAQAQTLRTDYSMGNYGYKPGSSMNVETLVNVLKKGDARDVPTALRLFKAAAPEYFENFVLIYRSQSLQESSFQAPRVLLFDPSGELVVTFNGHPQHRGYGKLELMQFRGDTMKFEFREIDFTPNGPKLSDANPKTCLQCHQSAARAGVDPRPNWEPYNVWPGAYGSESGRLWPRNSYEANKFRGDDRIMVEEQPRERAELTRFWNVTRPADERYALLETPKKARTAKGVDFDEIAHQSVSFTDILSNLSLRRMVRLAQTDNPAAYARVKHNLVHLYRCDNLALADEDRLGLVARVNAQGIFRITTEKVQPPPYGAGGPSEDGYNRADGDYRLVTPPARWEHSFSEQLTLLFESQGVSTLDWSTDFGTRGRFAFTERFGRPSNLRVMRFLAEEQEFELGKMSCDELKPLAEAEGLKFAAWLKTYNVPAEAIRPAANPQALLARCASCHTDVASSEAPWIPFDQPAALSRVLREGRAASGRPLWDEMQYRLSDHARLTDQMPPALRRPEPEDRQALLRYLNQLRER
;
A
#
# COMPACT_ATOMS: atom_id res chain seq x y z
N MET A 1 -43.85 -25.04 -5.10
CA MET A 1 -42.52 -24.68 -4.57
C MET A 1 -41.35 -25.22 -5.43
N ARG A 2 -41.45 -25.20 -6.77
CA ARG A 2 -40.42 -25.77 -7.69
C ARG A 2 -40.06 -24.88 -8.91
N PHE A 3 -40.38 -23.58 -8.87
CA PHE A 3 -40.14 -22.65 -10.00
C PHE A 3 -39.25 -21.43 -9.68
N LEU A 4 -38.64 -21.34 -8.49
CA LEU A 4 -37.87 -20.16 -8.05
C LEU A 4 -36.33 -20.29 -8.16
N ILE A 5 -35.81 -21.46 -8.51
CA ILE A 5 -34.35 -21.71 -8.56
C ILE A 5 -33.66 -21.19 -9.84
N PRO A 6 -34.28 -21.17 -11.04
CA PRO A 6 -33.59 -20.67 -12.24
C PRO A 6 -33.42 -19.14 -12.23
N LEU A 7 -34.32 -18.41 -11.59
CA LEU A 7 -34.32 -16.93 -11.61
C LEU A 7 -33.18 -16.33 -10.77
N LEU A 8 -32.79 -17.00 -9.67
CA LEU A 8 -31.69 -16.56 -8.80
C LEU A 8 -30.32 -16.69 -9.47
N PHE A 9 -30.12 -17.67 -10.36
CA PHE A 9 -28.87 -17.82 -11.11
C PHE A 9 -28.72 -16.78 -12.23
N THR A 10 -29.81 -16.38 -12.88
CA THR A 10 -29.77 -15.36 -13.95
C THR A 10 -29.50 -13.96 -13.39
N ILE A 11 -30.01 -13.64 -12.19
CA ILE A 11 -29.77 -12.36 -11.52
C ILE A 11 -28.30 -12.25 -11.05
N ALA A 12 -27.71 -13.34 -10.56
CA ALA A 12 -26.29 -13.37 -10.14
C ALA A 12 -25.32 -13.19 -11.33
N ALA A 13 -25.65 -13.74 -12.50
CA ALA A 13 -24.85 -13.60 -13.72
C ALA A 13 -24.95 -12.19 -14.35
N GLN A 14 -26.15 -11.58 -14.36
CA GLN A 14 -26.32 -10.20 -14.84
C GLN A 14 -25.66 -9.16 -13.91
N ALA A 15 -25.59 -9.45 -12.61
CA ALA A 15 -24.85 -8.63 -11.66
C ALA A 15 -23.33 -8.67 -11.88
N GLN A 16 -22.77 -9.75 -12.45
CA GLN A 16 -21.34 -9.81 -12.81
C GLN A 16 -21.00 -8.99 -14.06
N THR A 17 -21.90 -8.90 -15.04
CA THR A 17 -21.66 -8.12 -16.26
C THR A 17 -21.83 -6.61 -16.07
N LEU A 18 -22.67 -6.17 -15.12
CA LEU A 18 -22.83 -4.75 -14.78
C LEU A 18 -21.76 -4.23 -13.79
N ARG A 19 -21.00 -5.13 -13.15
CA ARG A 19 -19.97 -4.81 -12.14
C ARG A 19 -18.73 -4.10 -12.71
N THR A 20 -18.58 -3.98 -14.02
CA THR A 20 -17.30 -3.61 -14.64
C THR A 20 -17.33 -2.33 -15.47
N ASP A 21 -18.52 -1.82 -15.80
CA ASP A 21 -18.65 -0.66 -16.68
C ASP A 21 -18.44 0.68 -15.95
N TYR A 22 -18.71 0.75 -14.64
CA TYR A 22 -18.79 2.04 -13.94
C TYR A 22 -17.45 2.57 -13.38
N SER A 23 -16.45 1.71 -13.16
CA SER A 23 -15.15 2.11 -12.58
C SER A 23 -14.03 2.26 -13.61
N MET A 24 -14.20 1.71 -14.81
CA MET A 24 -13.16 1.64 -15.84
C MET A 24 -13.59 2.22 -17.19
N GLY A 25 -14.67 3.00 -17.22
CA GLY A 25 -15.26 3.55 -18.45
C GLY A 25 -14.31 4.36 -19.36
N ASN A 26 -13.13 4.76 -18.87
CA ASN A 26 -12.08 5.40 -19.69
C ASN A 26 -10.92 4.46 -20.09
N TYR A 27 -10.84 3.24 -19.55
CA TYR A 27 -9.76 2.29 -19.78
C TYR A 27 -10.16 1.08 -20.64
N GLY A 28 -11.41 1.01 -21.09
CA GLY A 28 -11.85 0.02 -22.09
C GLY A 28 -11.82 -1.44 -21.61
N TYR A 29 -11.93 -1.67 -20.30
CA TYR A 29 -11.93 -3.01 -19.73
C TYR A 29 -13.10 -3.85 -20.27
N LYS A 30 -12.78 -5.06 -20.74
CA LYS A 30 -13.76 -6.06 -21.17
C LYS A 30 -13.77 -7.21 -20.15
N PRO A 31 -14.85 -7.39 -19.37
CA PRO A 31 -14.97 -8.54 -18.47
C PRO A 31 -14.84 -9.87 -19.23
N GLY A 32 -14.06 -10.80 -18.68
CA GLY A 32 -13.93 -12.18 -19.18
C GLY A 32 -12.80 -12.45 -20.17
N SER A 33 -11.99 -11.45 -20.53
CA SER A 33 -10.80 -11.62 -21.38
C SER A 33 -9.46 -11.44 -20.65
N SER A 34 -9.46 -11.17 -19.34
CA SER A 34 -8.21 -10.91 -18.60
C SER A 34 -7.43 -12.20 -18.38
N MET A 35 -6.14 -12.17 -18.76
CA MET A 35 -5.18 -13.21 -18.43
C MET A 35 -5.09 -13.37 -16.90
N ASN A 36 -5.06 -14.60 -16.41
CA ASN A 36 -4.72 -14.94 -15.02
C ASN A 36 -3.47 -15.82 -14.95
N VAL A 37 -3.01 -16.15 -13.73
CA VAL A 37 -1.84 -17.01 -13.53
C VAL A 37 -2.00 -18.36 -14.23
N GLU A 38 -3.17 -19.00 -14.11
CA GLU A 38 -3.42 -20.32 -14.69
C GLU A 38 -3.38 -20.29 -16.22
N THR A 39 -4.03 -19.30 -16.83
CA THR A 39 -4.06 -19.15 -18.30
C THR A 39 -2.68 -18.79 -18.83
N LEU A 40 -1.93 -17.92 -18.14
CA LEU A 40 -0.55 -17.60 -18.51
C LEU A 40 0.32 -18.86 -18.48
N VAL A 41 0.31 -19.61 -17.38
CA VAL A 41 1.09 -20.85 -17.26
C VAL A 41 0.70 -21.86 -18.33
N ASN A 42 -0.57 -21.97 -18.68
CA ASN A 42 -1.03 -22.83 -19.76
C ASN A 42 -0.49 -22.40 -21.13
N VAL A 43 -0.46 -21.09 -21.43
CA VAL A 43 0.17 -20.54 -22.64
C VAL A 43 1.66 -20.92 -22.68
N LEU A 44 2.37 -20.70 -21.57
CA LEU A 44 3.80 -20.97 -21.48
C LEU A 44 4.13 -22.46 -21.62
N LYS A 45 3.34 -23.35 -21.00
CA LYS A 45 3.51 -24.80 -21.12
C LYS A 45 3.20 -25.31 -22.53
N LYS A 46 2.12 -24.83 -23.16
CA LYS A 46 1.75 -25.21 -24.52
C LYS A 46 2.78 -24.75 -25.55
N GLY A 47 3.38 -23.58 -25.35
CA GLY A 47 4.44 -23.04 -26.20
C GLY A 47 5.85 -23.54 -25.84
N ASP A 48 5.97 -24.50 -24.91
CA ASP A 48 7.23 -25.06 -24.44
C ASP A 48 8.28 -24.03 -23.99
N ALA A 49 7.86 -23.01 -23.23
CA ALA A 49 8.75 -21.96 -22.76
C ALA A 49 9.85 -22.51 -21.83
N ARG A 50 11.12 -22.45 -22.26
CA ARG A 50 12.29 -22.89 -21.48
C ARG A 50 13.09 -21.75 -20.86
N ASP A 51 12.76 -20.51 -21.21
CA ASP A 51 13.42 -19.29 -20.73
C ASP A 51 12.45 -18.10 -20.73
N VAL A 52 12.85 -17.03 -20.04
CA VAL A 52 12.06 -15.79 -19.93
C VAL A 52 11.82 -15.12 -21.30
N PRO A 53 12.80 -14.96 -22.20
CA PRO A 53 12.57 -14.36 -23.53
C PRO A 53 11.49 -15.08 -24.35
N THR A 54 11.53 -16.40 -24.38
CA THR A 54 10.52 -17.23 -25.06
C THR A 54 9.17 -17.11 -24.37
N ALA A 55 9.15 -17.11 -23.04
CA ALA A 55 7.93 -16.91 -22.27
C ALA A 55 7.27 -15.56 -22.57
N LEU A 56 8.05 -14.47 -22.62
CA LEU A 56 7.54 -13.14 -22.94
C LEU A 56 7.01 -13.04 -24.37
N ARG A 57 7.64 -13.70 -25.35
CA ARG A 57 7.12 -13.77 -26.73
C ARG A 57 5.77 -14.48 -26.80
N LEU A 58 5.65 -15.63 -26.13
CA LEU A 58 4.40 -16.38 -26.06
C LEU A 58 3.31 -15.60 -25.32
N PHE A 59 3.67 -14.93 -24.23
CA PHE A 59 2.76 -14.07 -23.49
C PHE A 59 2.27 -12.90 -24.36
N LYS A 60 3.18 -12.20 -25.05
CA LYS A 60 2.83 -11.12 -25.97
C LYS A 60 1.90 -11.59 -27.08
N ALA A 61 2.13 -12.78 -27.63
CA ALA A 61 1.25 -13.34 -28.66
C ALA A 61 -0.17 -13.63 -28.14
N ALA A 62 -0.30 -14.00 -26.87
CA ALA A 62 -1.58 -14.32 -26.24
C ALA A 62 -2.32 -13.09 -25.68
N ALA A 63 -1.60 -12.08 -25.19
CA ALA A 63 -2.13 -10.87 -24.56
C ALA A 63 -1.21 -9.66 -24.83
N PRO A 64 -1.21 -9.12 -26.06
CA PRO A 64 -0.32 -8.04 -26.46
C PRO A 64 -0.50 -6.75 -25.65
N GLU A 65 -1.69 -6.51 -25.12
CA GLU A 65 -2.04 -5.31 -24.34
C GLU A 65 -1.19 -5.11 -23.07
N TYR A 66 -0.61 -6.18 -22.51
CA TYR A 66 0.31 -6.11 -21.38
C TYR A 66 1.63 -5.42 -21.75
N PHE A 67 2.03 -5.47 -23.02
CA PHE A 67 3.27 -4.87 -23.50
C PHE A 67 3.08 -3.41 -23.93
N GLU A 68 1.83 -2.92 -23.95
CA GLU A 68 1.48 -1.51 -24.11
C GLU A 68 1.43 -0.76 -22.76
N ASN A 69 1.28 -1.48 -21.64
CA ASN A 69 1.09 -0.92 -20.29
C ASN A 69 2.15 -1.46 -19.33
N PHE A 70 3.13 -0.63 -19.00
CA PHE A 70 4.21 -1.06 -18.12
C PHE A 70 4.75 0.06 -17.24
N VAL A 71 5.40 -0.35 -16.15
CA VAL A 71 6.24 0.53 -15.31
C VAL A 71 7.68 0.06 -15.39
N LEU A 72 8.62 1.00 -15.50
CA LEU A 72 10.06 0.74 -15.48
C LEU A 72 10.67 1.21 -14.16
N ILE A 73 11.30 0.29 -13.44
CA ILE A 73 11.92 0.53 -12.13
C ILE A 73 13.43 0.31 -12.24
N TYR A 74 14.21 1.38 -12.28
CA TYR A 74 15.67 1.35 -12.31
C TYR A 74 16.35 1.10 -10.95
N ARG A 75 15.62 1.21 -9.83
CA ARG A 75 16.13 0.91 -8.47
C ARG A 75 15.09 0.09 -7.70
N SER A 76 15.02 -1.20 -8.00
CA SER A 76 14.05 -2.10 -7.38
C SER A 76 14.56 -2.61 -6.03
N GLN A 77 13.70 -2.55 -5.00
CA GLN A 77 13.95 -3.14 -3.67
C GLN A 77 13.33 -4.55 -3.54
N SER A 78 13.18 -5.25 -4.65
CA SER A 78 12.50 -6.55 -4.70
C SER A 78 13.48 -7.71 -4.89
N LEU A 79 12.94 -8.91 -5.13
CA LEU A 79 13.74 -10.09 -5.41
C LEU A 79 14.45 -9.96 -6.77
N GLN A 80 13.80 -9.32 -7.75
CA GLN A 80 14.42 -8.86 -8.99
C GLN A 80 15.23 -7.57 -8.83
N GLU A 81 16.53 -7.63 -9.11
CA GLU A 81 17.42 -6.47 -9.17
C GLU A 81 17.19 -5.61 -10.42
N SER A 82 17.57 -4.34 -10.35
CA SER A 82 17.52 -3.43 -11.49
C SER A 82 18.56 -2.33 -11.45
N SER A 83 18.74 -1.69 -12.60
CA SER A 83 19.60 -0.52 -12.81
C SER A 83 18.97 0.42 -13.84
N PHE A 84 19.56 1.60 -14.04
CA PHE A 84 19.12 2.53 -15.09
C PHE A 84 19.03 1.88 -16.47
N GLN A 85 20.07 1.15 -16.87
CA GLN A 85 20.12 0.55 -18.20
C GLN A 85 19.47 -0.82 -18.26
N ALA A 86 19.21 -1.48 -17.13
CA ALA A 86 18.43 -2.69 -17.07
C ALA A 86 17.34 -2.59 -15.99
N PRO A 87 16.29 -1.78 -16.26
CA PRO A 87 15.20 -1.60 -15.31
C PRO A 87 14.40 -2.89 -15.15
N ARG A 88 13.81 -3.07 -13.98
CA ARG A 88 12.74 -4.05 -13.79
C ARG A 88 11.49 -3.53 -14.48
N VAL A 89 10.79 -4.42 -15.18
CA VAL A 89 9.56 -4.12 -15.90
C VAL A 89 8.39 -4.74 -15.16
N LEU A 90 7.33 -3.98 -14.93
CA LEU A 90 6.04 -4.45 -14.44
C LEU A 90 5.05 -4.33 -15.60
N LEU A 91 4.65 -5.46 -16.19
CA LEU A 91 3.60 -5.53 -17.19
C LEU A 91 2.25 -5.68 -16.50
N PHE A 92 1.24 -4.95 -16.95
CA PHE A 92 -0.11 -5.03 -16.39
C PHE A 92 -1.15 -4.84 -17.48
N ASP A 93 -2.37 -5.34 -17.27
CA ASP A 93 -3.51 -4.96 -18.10
C ASP A 93 -4.26 -3.78 -17.48
N PRO A 94 -5.23 -3.17 -18.18
CA PRO A 94 -6.02 -2.07 -17.63
C PRO A 94 -6.77 -2.41 -16.33
N SER A 95 -6.97 -3.69 -16.02
CA SER A 95 -7.58 -4.12 -14.75
C SER A 95 -6.59 -4.20 -13.59
N GLY A 96 -5.30 -4.38 -13.89
CA GLY A 96 -4.22 -4.67 -12.96
C GLY A 96 -4.42 -5.94 -12.15
N GLU A 97 -5.40 -6.78 -12.51
CA GLU A 97 -5.68 -8.02 -11.80
C GLU A 97 -4.55 -9.02 -11.94
N LEU A 98 -3.76 -8.95 -13.00
CA LEU A 98 -2.49 -9.67 -13.12
C LEU A 98 -1.37 -8.68 -13.44
N VAL A 99 -0.27 -8.79 -12.70
CA VAL A 99 0.98 -8.09 -12.94
C VAL A 99 2.08 -9.12 -13.11
N VAL A 100 2.84 -8.99 -14.20
CA VAL A 100 3.96 -9.88 -14.53
C VAL A 100 5.24 -9.06 -14.55
N THR A 101 6.28 -9.50 -13.85
CA THR A 101 7.52 -8.74 -13.77
C THR A 101 8.76 -9.53 -14.20
N PHE A 102 9.69 -8.82 -14.84
CA PHE A 102 10.99 -9.34 -15.25
C PHE A 102 12.05 -8.25 -15.17
N ASN A 103 13.32 -8.64 -15.16
CA ASN A 103 14.45 -7.75 -15.45
C ASN A 103 15.22 -8.27 -16.68
N GLY A 104 16.13 -7.44 -17.22
CA GLY A 104 16.80 -7.73 -18.49
C GLY A 104 18.31 -7.94 -18.44
N HIS A 105 18.97 -7.86 -17.28
CA HIS A 105 20.42 -8.08 -17.23
C HIS A 105 20.78 -9.49 -16.72
N PRO A 106 21.59 -10.28 -17.44
CA PRO A 106 21.95 -11.65 -17.03
C PRO A 106 22.62 -11.76 -15.65
N GLN A 107 23.30 -10.71 -15.22
CA GLN A 107 23.96 -10.67 -13.90
C GLN A 107 23.03 -10.21 -12.77
N HIS A 108 21.83 -9.72 -13.07
CA HIS A 108 20.89 -9.30 -12.04
C HIS A 108 20.23 -10.53 -11.42
N ARG A 109 20.09 -10.51 -10.10
CA ARG A 109 19.27 -11.48 -9.37
C ARG A 109 17.85 -11.52 -9.95
N GLY A 110 17.30 -12.73 -10.12
CA GLY A 110 15.95 -12.94 -10.67
C GLY A 110 15.86 -12.97 -12.20
N TYR A 111 16.97 -12.89 -12.93
CA TYR A 111 16.99 -12.89 -14.41
C TYR A 111 16.30 -14.08 -15.07
N GLY A 112 16.37 -15.26 -14.45
CA GLY A 112 15.75 -16.49 -14.96
C GLY A 112 14.28 -16.68 -14.58
N LYS A 113 13.62 -15.69 -13.97
CA LYS A 113 12.29 -15.85 -13.38
C LYS A 113 11.31 -14.77 -13.82
N LEU A 114 10.02 -15.12 -13.80
CA LEU A 114 8.92 -14.14 -13.75
C LEU A 114 8.37 -14.08 -12.33
N GLU A 115 8.15 -12.89 -11.79
CA GLU A 115 7.33 -12.72 -10.59
C GLU A 115 5.92 -12.32 -11.02
N LEU A 116 4.91 -12.85 -10.32
CA LEU A 116 3.51 -12.65 -10.60
C LEU A 116 2.81 -12.12 -9.37
N MET A 117 2.00 -11.10 -9.56
CA MET A 117 1.00 -10.69 -8.59
C MET A 117 -0.37 -10.77 -9.26
N GLN A 118 -1.29 -11.48 -8.63
CA GLN A 118 -2.67 -11.57 -9.08
C GLN A 118 -3.64 -11.10 -8.00
N PHE A 119 -4.60 -10.24 -8.35
CA PHE A 119 -5.78 -10.01 -7.55
C PHE A 119 -6.86 -11.04 -7.92
N ARG A 120 -7.26 -11.85 -6.94
CA ARG A 120 -8.30 -12.86 -7.08
C ARG A 120 -9.66 -12.22 -6.82
N GLY A 121 -10.38 -11.87 -7.89
CA GLY A 121 -11.66 -11.13 -7.79
C GLY A 121 -12.77 -11.84 -7.01
N ASP A 122 -12.75 -13.18 -6.98
CA ASP A 122 -13.69 -14.02 -6.23
C ASP A 122 -13.47 -13.97 -4.71
N THR A 123 -12.21 -13.93 -4.28
CA THR A 123 -11.82 -13.91 -2.87
C THR A 123 -11.42 -12.53 -2.37
N MET A 124 -11.30 -11.55 -3.27
CA MET A 124 -10.77 -10.20 -3.01
C MET A 124 -9.43 -10.20 -2.25
N LYS A 125 -8.53 -11.09 -2.68
CA LYS A 125 -7.19 -11.25 -2.11
C LYS A 125 -6.13 -11.07 -3.18
N PHE A 126 -4.98 -10.56 -2.78
CA PHE A 126 -3.79 -10.67 -3.62
C PHE A 126 -3.20 -12.07 -3.47
N GLU A 127 -2.51 -12.47 -4.51
CA GLU A 127 -1.81 -13.72 -4.62
C GLU A 127 -0.49 -13.48 -5.32
N PHE A 128 0.60 -13.99 -4.75
CA PHE A 128 1.94 -13.87 -5.29
C PHE A 128 2.45 -15.25 -5.71
N ARG A 129 3.12 -15.30 -6.85
CA ARG A 129 3.72 -16.50 -7.44
C ARG A 129 5.01 -16.13 -8.15
N GLU A 130 5.85 -17.14 -8.40
CA GLU A 130 7.00 -17.04 -9.28
C GLU A 130 6.90 -18.14 -10.33
N ILE A 131 7.40 -17.88 -11.54
CA ILE A 131 7.67 -18.90 -12.54
C ILE A 131 9.18 -18.99 -12.73
N ASP A 132 9.72 -20.17 -12.45
CA ASP A 132 11.10 -20.53 -12.74
C ASP A 132 11.15 -21.31 -14.06
N PHE A 133 12.11 -21.00 -14.92
CA PHE A 133 12.24 -21.65 -16.23
C PHE A 133 13.39 -22.65 -16.18
N THR A 134 13.02 -23.93 -16.31
CA THR A 134 13.96 -25.05 -16.25
C THR A 134 14.01 -25.77 -17.60
N PRO A 135 15.00 -26.65 -17.83
CA PRO A 135 15.00 -27.54 -18.99
C PRO A 135 13.72 -28.40 -19.11
N ASN A 136 13.00 -28.62 -18.00
CA ASN A 136 11.74 -29.36 -17.96
C ASN A 136 10.49 -28.46 -18.12
N GLY A 137 10.69 -27.17 -18.35
CA GLY A 137 9.64 -26.20 -18.67
C GLY A 137 9.38 -25.23 -17.52
N PRO A 138 8.31 -24.42 -17.62
CA PRO A 138 7.99 -23.42 -16.61
C PRO A 138 7.43 -24.09 -15.36
N LYS A 139 8.07 -23.82 -14.22
CA LYS A 139 7.68 -24.29 -12.88
C LYS A 139 7.07 -23.14 -12.10
N LEU A 140 5.75 -23.19 -11.90
CA LEU A 140 5.03 -22.27 -11.03
C LEU A 140 5.29 -22.63 -9.56
N SER A 141 5.54 -21.63 -8.71
CA SER A 141 5.62 -21.81 -7.27
C SER A 141 4.24 -22.05 -6.63
N ASP A 142 4.23 -22.47 -5.36
CA ASP A 142 3.00 -22.48 -4.57
C ASP A 142 2.49 -21.06 -4.27
N ALA A 143 1.18 -20.95 -4.05
CA ALA A 143 0.66 -20.48 -2.76
C ALA A 143 1.32 -19.33 -1.99
N ASN A 144 1.66 -18.16 -2.53
CA ASN A 144 2.28 -17.08 -1.75
C ASN A 144 3.56 -17.57 -1.04
N PRO A 145 4.64 -17.84 -1.77
CA PRO A 145 5.81 -18.47 -1.19
C PRO A 145 6.44 -17.56 -0.12
N LYS A 146 7.15 -18.16 0.84
CA LYS A 146 7.76 -17.42 1.97
C LYS A 146 8.60 -16.22 1.51
N THR A 147 9.33 -16.36 0.40
CA THR A 147 10.14 -15.30 -0.20
C THR A 147 9.31 -14.06 -0.57
N CYS A 148 8.13 -14.24 -1.17
CA CYS A 148 7.22 -13.13 -1.45
C CYS A 148 6.64 -12.54 -0.15
N LEU A 149 6.26 -13.41 0.79
CA LEU A 149 5.62 -12.99 2.04
C LEU A 149 6.54 -12.27 3.01
N GLN A 150 7.86 -12.43 2.91
CA GLN A 150 8.82 -11.61 3.66
C GLN A 150 8.54 -10.11 3.48
N CYS A 151 8.11 -9.72 2.28
CA CYS A 151 7.77 -8.35 1.97
C CYS A 151 6.27 -8.14 1.90
N HIS A 152 5.48 -9.06 1.34
CA HIS A 152 4.07 -8.83 0.99
C HIS A 152 3.05 -9.16 2.08
N GLN A 153 3.47 -9.58 3.28
CA GLN A 153 2.55 -9.80 4.40
C GLN A 153 2.64 -8.69 5.43
N SER A 154 1.54 -8.43 6.12
CA SER A 154 1.62 -7.61 7.32
C SER A 154 2.36 -8.36 8.41
N ALA A 155 3.30 -7.67 9.06
CA ALA A 155 3.94 -8.17 10.26
C ALA A 155 2.90 -8.44 11.38
N ALA A 156 1.75 -7.74 11.38
CA ALA A 156 0.80 -7.74 12.49
C ALA A 156 -0.12 -8.97 12.57
N ARG A 157 -0.21 -9.81 11.53
CA ARG A 157 -1.16 -10.95 11.49
C ARG A 157 -0.48 -12.30 11.32
N ALA A 158 -0.99 -13.28 12.07
CA ALA A 158 -0.86 -14.68 11.73
C ALA A 158 -1.96 -15.02 10.72
N GLY A 159 -1.58 -15.27 9.47
CA GLY A 159 -2.50 -15.56 8.36
C GLY A 159 -2.15 -14.77 7.11
N VAL A 160 -1.97 -15.47 6.00
CA VAL A 160 -1.50 -14.91 4.74
C VAL A 160 -2.62 -14.13 4.06
N ASP A 161 -2.73 -12.84 4.35
CA ASP A 161 -3.47 -11.91 3.51
C ASP A 161 -2.51 -10.89 2.90
N PRO A 162 -1.87 -11.27 1.79
CA PRO A 162 -0.79 -10.50 1.26
C PRO A 162 -1.34 -9.24 0.60
N ARG A 163 -0.47 -8.24 0.50
CA ARG A 163 -0.77 -6.95 -0.09
C ARG A 163 0.38 -6.50 -0.96
N PRO A 164 0.12 -5.66 -1.96
CA PRO A 164 1.19 -5.03 -2.67
C PRO A 164 1.96 -4.06 -1.77
N ASN A 165 3.22 -3.83 -2.14
CA ASN A 165 4.15 -3.04 -1.34
C ASN A 165 4.37 -1.67 -1.95
N TRP A 166 3.33 -0.85 -2.00
CA TRP A 166 3.34 0.31 -2.89
C TRP A 166 2.97 1.63 -2.22
N GLU A 167 3.86 2.58 -2.48
CA GLU A 167 3.60 4.00 -2.61
C GLU A 167 3.13 4.27 -4.06
N PRO A 168 2.36 5.33 -4.33
CA PRO A 168 1.94 5.66 -5.69
C PRO A 168 3.15 5.91 -6.62
N TYR A 169 3.12 5.25 -7.78
CA TYR A 169 4.23 5.08 -8.69
C TYR A 169 4.67 6.34 -9.42
N ASN A 170 3.79 7.33 -9.53
CA ASN A 170 4.08 8.61 -10.19
C ASN A 170 5.07 9.49 -9.44
N VAL A 171 5.49 9.06 -8.24
CA VAL A 171 6.48 9.69 -7.38
C VAL A 171 7.45 8.65 -6.82
N TRP A 172 7.50 7.44 -7.40
CA TRP A 172 8.30 6.37 -6.81
C TRP A 172 9.80 6.61 -6.99
N PRO A 173 10.56 6.55 -5.90
CA PRO A 173 12.01 6.49 -5.95
C PRO A 173 12.43 5.33 -6.83
N GLY A 174 13.26 5.56 -7.83
CA GLY A 174 13.74 4.45 -8.63
C GLY A 174 12.86 4.04 -9.79
N ALA A 175 11.73 4.71 -10.05
CA ALA A 175 10.92 4.47 -11.24
C ALA A 175 11.13 5.59 -12.27
N TYR A 176 11.20 5.23 -13.56
CA TYR A 176 11.26 6.25 -14.60
C TYR A 176 9.95 7.04 -14.68
N GLY A 177 10.06 8.36 -14.78
CA GLY A 177 8.91 9.26 -14.81
C GLY A 177 8.53 9.83 -13.44
N SER A 178 9.33 9.56 -12.41
CA SER A 178 9.14 10.13 -11.05
C SER A 178 9.25 11.66 -11.05
N GLU A 179 10.04 12.24 -11.97
CA GLU A 179 10.26 13.69 -12.12
C GLU A 179 9.02 14.44 -12.68
N SER A 180 8.24 13.80 -13.55
CA SER A 180 7.11 14.41 -14.27
C SER A 180 5.82 14.51 -13.47
N GLY A 181 5.83 14.08 -12.19
CA GLY A 181 4.78 14.36 -11.24
C GLY A 181 4.66 15.87 -10.98
N ARG A 182 3.98 16.59 -11.87
CA ARG A 182 3.68 18.04 -11.84
C ARG A 182 2.93 18.52 -10.57
N LEU A 183 2.73 17.65 -9.58
CA LEU A 183 2.07 17.97 -8.32
C LEU A 183 3.03 18.54 -7.27
N TRP A 184 4.34 18.47 -7.47
CA TRP A 184 5.29 19.12 -6.56
C TRP A 184 5.74 20.49 -7.10
N PRO A 185 5.43 21.61 -6.41
CA PRO A 185 6.09 22.87 -6.73
C PRO A 185 7.60 22.66 -6.64
N ARG A 186 8.31 22.94 -7.74
CA ARG A 186 9.78 22.87 -7.88
C ARG A 186 10.56 23.63 -6.79
N ASN A 187 9.89 24.44 -5.98
CA ASN A 187 10.47 25.21 -4.89
C ASN A 187 10.50 24.39 -3.59
N SER A 188 11.48 23.50 -3.49
CA SER A 188 12.46 23.35 -2.38
C SER A 188 12.07 23.42 -0.89
N TYR A 189 10.82 23.66 -0.47
CA TYR A 189 10.46 23.75 0.95
C TYR A 189 10.11 22.40 1.60
N GLU A 190 9.73 21.40 0.81
CA GLU A 190 9.39 20.05 1.30
C GLU A 190 10.55 19.05 1.15
N ALA A 191 11.66 19.46 0.52
CA ALA A 191 12.86 18.62 0.36
C ALA A 191 13.40 18.12 1.72
N ASN A 192 13.24 18.94 2.77
CA ASN A 192 13.64 18.62 4.15
C ASN A 192 12.65 17.70 4.89
N LYS A 193 11.48 17.39 4.32
CA LYS A 193 10.50 16.43 4.87
C LYS A 193 10.71 15.02 4.35
N PHE A 194 11.48 14.85 3.27
CA PHE A 194 11.90 13.54 2.81
C PHE A 194 12.81 12.90 3.85
N ARG A 195 12.61 11.59 4.06
CA ARG A 195 13.49 10.82 4.94
C ARG A 195 14.91 10.81 4.37
N GLY A 196 15.92 10.52 5.18
CA GLY A 196 17.31 10.42 4.68
C GLY A 196 17.44 9.48 3.48
N ASP A 197 16.67 8.39 3.47
CA ASP A 197 16.64 7.38 2.41
C ASP A 197 15.99 7.89 1.11
N ASP A 198 15.16 8.92 1.22
CA ASP A 198 14.41 9.52 0.13
C ASP A 198 15.25 10.61 -0.60
N ARG A 199 16.35 11.08 -0.01
CA ARG A 199 17.24 12.08 -0.66
C ARG A 199 17.83 11.60 -1.98
N ILE A 200 18.09 10.29 -2.08
CA ILE A 200 18.64 9.70 -3.30
C ILE A 200 17.69 9.88 -4.48
N MET A 201 16.37 10.02 -4.24
CA MET A 201 15.40 10.37 -5.27
C MET A 201 15.73 11.70 -5.93
N VAL A 202 15.95 12.72 -5.10
CA VAL A 202 16.15 14.11 -5.54
C VAL A 202 17.50 14.23 -6.25
N GLU A 203 18.50 13.48 -5.78
CA GLU A 203 19.84 13.47 -6.35
C GLU A 203 19.91 12.74 -7.71
N GLU A 204 19.10 11.68 -7.91
CA GLU A 204 19.09 10.89 -9.14
C GLU A 204 18.12 11.41 -10.21
N GLN A 205 17.06 12.12 -9.82
CA GLN A 205 16.06 12.70 -10.73
C GLN A 205 16.65 13.41 -11.95
N PRO A 206 17.68 14.29 -11.82
CA PRO A 206 18.27 14.98 -12.97
C PRO A 206 18.84 14.03 -14.05
N ARG A 207 19.17 12.79 -13.69
CA ARG A 207 19.72 11.79 -14.59
C ARG A 207 18.66 10.93 -15.27
N GLU A 208 17.45 10.82 -14.69
CA GLU A 208 16.41 9.90 -15.16
C GLU A 208 16.10 10.08 -16.65
N ARG A 209 15.92 11.33 -17.10
CA ARG A 209 15.60 11.61 -18.51
C ARG A 209 16.69 11.15 -19.47
N ALA A 210 17.96 11.40 -19.14
CA ALA A 210 19.08 11.00 -19.98
C ALA A 210 19.25 9.48 -20.01
N GLU A 211 19.13 8.83 -18.86
CA GLU A 211 19.24 7.37 -18.74
C GLU A 211 18.07 6.65 -19.41
N LEU A 212 16.84 7.17 -19.31
CA LEU A 212 15.67 6.64 -20.01
C LEU A 212 15.78 6.83 -21.52
N THR A 213 16.29 7.99 -21.98
CA THR A 213 16.60 8.20 -23.41
C THR A 213 17.56 7.13 -23.91
N ARG A 214 18.63 6.86 -23.13
CA ARG A 214 19.61 5.83 -23.46
C ARG A 214 19.01 4.43 -23.42
N PHE A 215 18.21 4.10 -22.40
CA PHE A 215 17.49 2.84 -22.33
C PHE A 215 16.65 2.64 -23.59
N TRP A 216 15.87 3.64 -23.99
CA TRP A 216 14.94 3.51 -25.11
C TRP A 216 15.62 3.33 -26.47
N ASN A 217 16.72 4.05 -26.68
CA ASN A 217 17.40 4.11 -27.97
C ASN A 217 18.52 3.07 -28.11
N VAL A 218 19.09 2.59 -27.01
CA VAL A 218 20.25 1.68 -27.02
C VAL A 218 19.87 0.34 -26.42
N THR A 219 19.45 0.32 -25.15
CA THR A 219 19.28 -0.95 -24.42
C THR A 219 18.05 -1.72 -24.88
N ARG A 220 16.90 -1.05 -24.99
CA ARG A 220 15.62 -1.64 -25.40
C ARG A 220 15.69 -2.37 -26.75
N PRO A 221 16.23 -1.78 -27.84
CA PRO A 221 16.30 -2.48 -29.12
C PRO A 221 17.37 -3.59 -29.16
N ALA A 222 18.39 -3.53 -28.29
CA ALA A 222 19.46 -4.52 -28.25
C ALA A 222 19.13 -5.75 -27.39
N ASP A 223 18.22 -5.60 -26.43
CA ASP A 223 17.81 -6.67 -25.51
C ASP A 223 16.50 -7.32 -25.99
N GLU A 224 16.50 -8.63 -26.16
CA GLU A 224 15.35 -9.38 -26.68
C GLU A 224 14.09 -9.32 -25.79
N ARG A 225 14.24 -9.06 -24.48
CA ARG A 225 13.12 -8.96 -23.54
C ARG A 225 12.51 -7.57 -23.63
N TYR A 226 13.35 -6.54 -23.61
CA TYR A 226 12.89 -5.15 -23.70
C TYR A 226 12.40 -4.77 -25.10
N ALA A 227 12.90 -5.41 -26.16
CA ALA A 227 12.43 -5.19 -27.54
C ALA A 227 10.94 -5.52 -27.73
N LEU A 228 10.34 -6.30 -26.80
CA LEU A 228 8.93 -6.63 -26.81
C LEU A 228 8.04 -5.48 -26.30
N LEU A 229 8.60 -4.53 -25.55
CA LEU A 229 7.87 -3.38 -25.01
C LEU A 229 7.46 -2.44 -26.12
N GLU A 230 6.17 -2.15 -26.19
CA GLU A 230 5.65 -1.24 -27.20
C GLU A 230 5.88 0.21 -26.77
N THR A 231 6.07 1.09 -27.75
CA THR A 231 5.93 2.52 -27.44
C THR A 231 4.47 2.77 -27.15
N PRO A 232 4.09 3.31 -25.98
CA PRO A 232 2.70 3.68 -25.73
C PRO A 232 2.22 4.56 -26.88
N LYS A 233 1.02 4.29 -27.42
CA LYS A 233 0.54 4.97 -28.64
C LYS A 233 0.58 6.50 -28.51
N LYS A 234 0.29 7.01 -27.31
CA LYS A 234 0.33 8.42 -26.94
C LYS A 234 1.74 8.98 -26.71
N ALA A 235 2.73 8.13 -26.44
CA ALA A 235 4.11 8.55 -26.16
C ALA A 235 4.93 8.80 -27.44
N ARG A 236 4.37 8.53 -28.63
CA ARG A 236 5.04 8.81 -29.90
C ARG A 236 4.86 10.28 -30.26
N THR A 237 5.94 11.05 -30.14
CA THR A 237 6.02 12.40 -30.68
C THR A 237 6.93 12.44 -31.91
N ALA A 238 6.83 13.51 -32.71
CA ALA A 238 7.78 13.76 -33.80
C ALA A 238 9.24 13.90 -33.32
N LYS A 239 9.46 14.10 -32.01
CA LYS A 239 10.78 14.30 -31.38
C LYS A 239 11.27 13.07 -30.59
N GLY A 240 10.57 11.94 -30.67
CA GLY A 240 10.88 10.73 -29.92
C GLY A 240 9.85 10.42 -28.83
N VAL A 241 10.31 9.80 -27.74
CA VAL A 241 9.46 9.36 -26.63
C VAL A 241 9.04 10.53 -25.77
N ASP A 242 7.74 10.64 -25.52
CA ASP A 242 7.20 11.54 -24.52
C ASP A 242 7.43 10.97 -23.11
N PHE A 243 8.30 11.63 -22.35
CA PHE A 243 8.58 11.29 -20.95
C PHE A 243 7.35 11.47 -20.07
N ASP A 244 6.52 12.47 -20.35
CA ASP A 244 5.32 12.71 -19.57
C ASP A 244 4.38 11.51 -19.71
N GLU A 245 4.23 10.93 -20.92
CA GLU A 245 3.35 9.78 -21.12
C GLU A 245 3.84 8.52 -20.40
N ILE A 246 5.15 8.25 -20.35
CA ILE A 246 5.68 7.13 -19.55
C ILE A 246 5.32 7.31 -18.07
N ALA A 247 5.38 8.53 -17.56
CA ALA A 247 4.95 8.81 -16.19
C ALA A 247 3.44 8.68 -15.98
N HIS A 248 2.62 9.00 -16.98
CA HIS A 248 1.18 8.77 -16.92
C HIS A 248 0.83 7.28 -16.81
N GLN A 249 1.67 6.37 -17.33
CA GLN A 249 1.49 4.93 -17.12
C GLN A 249 1.67 4.54 -15.65
N SER A 250 2.69 5.08 -14.99
CA SER A 250 2.92 4.92 -13.54
C SER A 250 1.75 5.45 -12.71
N VAL A 251 1.18 6.62 -13.07
CA VAL A 251 -0.05 7.14 -12.42
C VAL A 251 -1.21 6.16 -12.61
N SER A 252 -1.44 5.70 -13.84
CA SER A 252 -2.56 4.82 -14.14
C SER A 252 -2.44 3.48 -13.40
N PHE A 253 -1.23 2.92 -13.34
CA PHE A 253 -0.97 1.70 -12.58
C PHE A 253 -1.28 1.87 -11.08
N THR A 254 -0.88 3.00 -10.50
CA THR A 254 -1.22 3.34 -9.12
C THR A 254 -2.72 3.35 -8.88
N ASP A 255 -3.47 4.06 -9.72
CA ASP A 255 -4.92 4.19 -9.55
C ASP A 255 -5.60 2.82 -9.64
N ILE A 256 -5.18 1.99 -10.59
CA ILE A 256 -5.65 0.62 -10.75
C ILE A 256 -5.45 -0.19 -9.47
N LEU A 257 -4.24 -0.21 -8.93
CA LEU A 257 -3.90 -1.01 -7.75
C LEU A 257 -4.48 -0.46 -6.47
N SER A 258 -4.68 0.85 -6.41
CA SER A 258 -5.46 1.51 -5.37
C SER A 258 -6.87 0.94 -5.38
N ASN A 259 -7.53 0.88 -6.55
CA ASN A 259 -8.87 0.30 -6.67
C ASN A 259 -8.89 -1.16 -6.20
N LEU A 260 -7.92 -2.00 -6.59
CA LEU A 260 -7.85 -3.40 -6.14
C LEU A 260 -7.63 -3.51 -4.61
N SER A 261 -6.75 -2.68 -4.06
CA SER A 261 -6.51 -2.60 -2.62
C SER A 261 -7.76 -2.15 -1.86
N LEU A 262 -8.58 -1.29 -2.47
CA LEU A 262 -9.86 -0.89 -1.89
C LEU A 262 -10.82 -2.07 -1.77
N ARG A 263 -10.95 -2.89 -2.81
CA ARG A 263 -11.78 -4.11 -2.74
C ARG A 263 -11.30 -5.05 -1.63
N ARG A 264 -9.98 -5.21 -1.49
CA ARG A 264 -9.37 -5.98 -0.40
C ARG A 264 -9.76 -5.42 0.97
N MET A 265 -9.70 -4.11 1.17
CA MET A 265 -10.02 -3.48 2.45
C MET A 265 -11.49 -3.61 2.81
N VAL A 266 -12.40 -3.55 1.83
CA VAL A 266 -13.83 -3.82 2.06
C VAL A 266 -14.02 -5.22 2.62
N ARG A 267 -13.43 -6.23 1.96
CA ARG A 267 -13.45 -7.59 2.46
C ARG A 267 -12.89 -7.66 3.88
N LEU A 268 -11.75 -7.03 4.17
CA LEU A 268 -11.17 -7.06 5.51
C LEU A 268 -12.09 -6.46 6.56
N ALA A 269 -12.67 -5.29 6.29
CA ALA A 269 -13.64 -4.67 7.19
C ALA A 269 -14.83 -5.62 7.47
N GLN A 270 -15.36 -6.25 6.42
CA GLN A 270 -16.49 -7.18 6.52
C GLN A 270 -16.14 -8.49 7.25
N THR A 271 -14.94 -9.03 7.02
CA THR A 271 -14.56 -10.37 7.50
C THR A 271 -13.89 -10.32 8.88
N ASP A 272 -13.05 -9.33 9.15
CA ASP A 272 -12.29 -9.25 10.39
C ASP A 272 -13.09 -8.62 11.53
N ASN A 273 -13.99 -7.69 11.22
CA ASN A 273 -14.84 -7.04 12.21
C ASN A 273 -16.19 -6.61 11.61
N PRO A 274 -17.06 -7.58 11.27
CA PRO A 274 -18.37 -7.30 10.68
C PRO A 274 -19.21 -6.34 11.52
N ALA A 275 -19.03 -6.35 12.85
CA ALA A 275 -19.74 -5.45 13.75
C ALA A 275 -19.27 -4.00 13.60
N ALA A 276 -17.96 -3.76 13.52
CA ALA A 276 -17.42 -2.43 13.24
C ALA A 276 -17.87 -1.95 11.85
N TYR A 277 -17.74 -2.79 10.82
CA TYR A 277 -18.19 -2.44 9.47
C TYR A 277 -19.69 -2.09 9.42
N ALA A 278 -20.55 -2.87 10.08
CA ALA A 278 -21.99 -2.60 10.13
C ALA A 278 -22.33 -1.24 10.76
N ARG A 279 -21.57 -0.80 11.77
CA ARG A 279 -21.75 0.52 12.42
C ARG A 279 -21.34 1.68 11.50
N VAL A 280 -20.36 1.46 10.64
CA VAL A 280 -19.77 2.55 9.87
C VAL A 280 -20.27 2.62 8.44
N LYS A 281 -20.74 1.51 7.85
CA LYS A 281 -21.05 1.43 6.40
C LYS A 281 -21.99 2.53 5.91
N HIS A 282 -23.03 2.88 6.66
CA HIS A 282 -23.97 3.96 6.27
C HIS A 282 -23.30 5.34 6.27
N ASN A 283 -22.48 5.60 7.30
CA ASN A 283 -21.66 6.82 7.34
C ASN A 283 -20.69 6.85 6.16
N LEU A 284 -20.07 5.72 5.81
CA LEU A 284 -19.17 5.65 4.67
C LEU A 284 -19.89 5.94 3.34
N VAL A 285 -21.06 5.35 3.11
CA VAL A 285 -21.86 5.56 1.88
C VAL A 285 -22.37 6.98 1.77
N HIS A 286 -22.95 7.51 2.85
CA HIS A 286 -23.50 8.87 2.88
C HIS A 286 -22.43 9.93 2.62
N LEU A 287 -21.27 9.80 3.29
CA LEU A 287 -20.14 10.71 3.16
C LEU A 287 -19.65 10.80 1.71
N TYR A 288 -19.79 9.72 0.94
CA TYR A 288 -19.44 9.68 -0.47
C TYR A 288 -20.54 10.19 -1.41
N ARG A 289 -21.77 9.68 -1.29
CA ARG A 289 -22.81 9.91 -2.30
C ARG A 289 -23.50 11.27 -2.18
N CYS A 290 -23.50 11.83 -0.98
CA CYS A 290 -24.27 13.02 -0.66
C CYS A 290 -23.41 14.28 -0.55
N ASP A 291 -22.10 14.13 -0.84
CA ASP A 291 -21.07 15.18 -0.96
C ASP A 291 -21.06 16.23 0.16
N ASN A 292 -21.56 15.82 1.32
CA ASN A 292 -21.56 16.54 2.55
C ASN A 292 -21.59 15.47 3.62
N LEU A 293 -20.52 15.40 4.43
CA LEU A 293 -20.71 15.03 5.81
C LEU A 293 -21.99 15.73 6.29
N ALA A 294 -22.84 15.05 7.06
CA ALA A 294 -23.87 15.70 7.88
C ALA A 294 -23.27 16.70 8.92
N LEU A 295 -22.03 17.17 8.70
CA LEU A 295 -21.31 18.22 9.40
C LEU A 295 -21.31 19.56 8.62
N ALA A 296 -21.94 19.64 7.44
CA ALA A 296 -21.87 20.82 6.56
C ALA A 296 -23.08 21.78 6.65
N ASP A 297 -24.12 21.46 7.43
CA ASP A 297 -25.23 22.40 7.69
C ASP A 297 -24.76 23.53 8.62
N GLU A 298 -25.36 24.73 8.50
CA GLU A 298 -24.90 26.00 9.13
C GLU A 298 -24.88 25.98 10.68
N ASP A 299 -25.37 24.90 11.30
CA ASP A 299 -25.35 24.64 12.74
C ASP A 299 -24.24 23.68 13.22
N ARG A 300 -23.22 23.48 12.38
CA ARG A 300 -22.03 22.62 12.52
C ARG A 300 -21.75 22.04 13.91
N LEU A 301 -21.71 20.72 14.07
CA LEU A 301 -20.87 20.09 15.09
C LEU A 301 -19.66 19.52 14.36
N GLY A 302 -18.57 20.26 14.26
CA GLY A 302 -17.30 19.72 13.78
C GLY A 302 -16.74 18.73 14.80
N LEU A 303 -16.25 17.59 14.34
CA LEU A 303 -15.39 16.74 15.17
C LEU A 303 -14.05 17.46 15.30
N VAL A 304 -13.83 18.11 16.43
CA VAL A 304 -12.56 18.74 16.79
C VAL A 304 -11.76 17.72 17.57
N ALA A 305 -10.70 17.18 16.97
CA ALA A 305 -9.71 16.40 17.69
C ALA A 305 -8.71 17.35 18.34
N ARG A 306 -8.76 17.50 19.67
CA ARG A 306 -7.75 18.23 20.44
C ARG A 306 -6.71 17.24 20.94
N VAL A 307 -5.43 17.57 20.81
CA VAL A 307 -4.32 16.78 21.36
C VAL A 307 -3.70 17.56 22.50
N ASN A 308 -3.63 16.97 23.70
CA ASN A 308 -2.94 17.63 24.81
C ASN A 308 -1.40 17.46 24.71
N ALA A 309 -0.67 18.08 25.64
CA ALA A 309 0.80 18.00 25.68
C ALA A 309 1.35 16.55 25.83
N GLN A 310 0.49 15.60 26.20
CA GLN A 310 0.80 14.19 26.40
C GLN A 310 0.36 13.30 25.23
N GLY A 311 -0.11 13.87 24.11
CA GLY A 311 -0.55 13.10 22.94
C GLY A 311 -1.98 12.54 23.02
N ILE A 312 -2.72 12.85 24.10
CA ILE A 312 -4.08 12.32 24.29
C ILE A 312 -5.04 13.07 23.38
N PHE A 313 -5.73 12.33 22.51
CA PHE A 313 -6.76 12.84 21.63
C PHE A 313 -8.08 12.94 22.39
N ARG A 314 -8.68 14.12 22.34
CA ARG A 314 -10.06 14.34 22.76
C ARG A 314 -10.85 14.79 21.54
N ILE A 315 -11.74 13.94 21.07
CA ILE A 315 -12.63 14.28 19.96
C ILE A 315 -13.91 14.87 20.56
N THR A 316 -14.06 16.19 20.44
CA THR A 316 -15.28 16.89 20.83
C THR A 316 -16.10 17.23 19.59
N THR A 317 -17.42 17.27 19.76
CA THR A 317 -18.32 17.86 18.76
C THR A 317 -18.49 19.33 19.12
N GLU A 318 -17.94 20.26 18.34
CA GLU A 318 -17.98 21.71 18.61
C GLU A 318 -18.59 22.48 17.44
N LYS A 319 -19.26 23.62 17.73
CA LYS A 319 -19.70 24.55 16.68
C LYS A 319 -18.50 25.23 16.00
N VAL A 320 -18.12 24.74 14.82
CA VAL A 320 -17.03 25.32 14.02
C VAL A 320 -17.60 26.42 13.12
N GLN A 321 -17.54 27.67 13.55
CA GLN A 321 -17.83 28.79 12.65
C GLN A 321 -16.73 28.84 11.57
N PRO A 322 -17.09 28.87 10.27
CA PRO A 322 -16.10 29.10 9.22
C PRO A 322 -15.41 30.46 9.46
N PRO A 323 -14.08 30.56 9.25
CA PRO A 323 -13.43 31.85 9.34
C PRO A 323 -14.09 32.83 8.35
N PRO A 324 -14.31 34.11 8.73
CA PRO A 324 -14.95 35.08 7.87
C PRO A 324 -14.16 35.19 6.55
N TYR A 325 -14.85 34.92 5.44
CA TYR A 325 -14.29 35.03 4.09
C TYR A 325 -13.80 36.47 3.88
N GLY A 326 -12.47 36.67 3.76
CA GLY A 326 -11.88 37.98 3.47
C GLY A 326 -11.03 38.61 4.57
N ALA A 327 -10.88 37.99 5.75
CA ALA A 327 -9.83 38.41 6.67
C ALA A 327 -8.46 38.05 6.07
N GLY A 328 -7.58 39.04 5.94
CA GLY A 328 -6.26 38.92 5.32
C GLY A 328 -5.45 37.73 5.83
N GLY A 329 -4.49 37.28 5.00
CA GLY A 329 -3.68 36.08 5.22
C GLY A 329 -3.10 35.97 6.64
N PRO A 330 -2.72 34.74 7.04
CA PRO A 330 -2.43 34.44 8.44
C PRO A 330 -1.30 35.32 8.98
N SER A 331 -1.61 36.20 9.93
CA SER A 331 -0.63 36.71 10.87
C SER A 331 -0.42 35.66 11.95
N GLU A 332 0.84 35.32 12.23
CA GLU A 332 1.26 34.24 13.14
C GLU A 332 0.78 34.45 14.60
N ASP A 333 0.33 35.65 14.95
CA ASP A 333 0.12 36.05 16.35
C ASP A 333 -1.33 35.88 16.87
N GLY A 334 -2.28 35.48 16.02
CA GLY A 334 -3.72 35.54 16.34
C GLY A 334 -4.34 34.36 17.11
N TYR A 335 -3.64 33.22 17.31
CA TYR A 335 -4.26 31.95 17.73
C TYR A 335 -3.92 31.44 19.15
N ASN A 336 -3.29 32.26 20.00
CA ASN A 336 -3.13 31.93 21.42
C ASN A 336 -4.37 32.37 22.23
N ARG A 337 -5.44 31.55 22.23
CA ARG A 337 -6.45 31.64 23.31
C ARG A 337 -6.02 30.74 24.47
N ALA A 338 -5.93 31.35 25.64
CA ALA A 338 -5.63 30.71 26.91
C ALA A 338 -6.88 30.03 27.47
N ASP A 339 -7.15 28.80 27.04
CA ASP A 339 -7.89 27.83 27.85
C ASP A 339 -6.87 26.77 28.30
N GLY A 340 -6.77 26.56 29.62
CA GLY A 340 -5.70 25.80 30.27
C GLY A 340 -5.40 24.42 29.66
N ASP A 341 -4.13 24.02 29.74
CA ASP A 341 -3.50 22.72 29.37
C ASP A 341 -3.77 22.13 27.97
N TYR A 342 -4.67 22.71 27.17
CA TYR A 342 -4.96 22.27 25.82
C TYR A 342 -4.59 23.38 24.84
N ARG A 343 -3.53 23.18 24.05
CA ARG A 343 -3.30 24.01 22.87
C ARG A 343 -4.40 23.70 21.87
N LEU A 344 -5.11 24.74 21.43
CA LEU A 344 -6.00 24.65 20.28
C LEU A 344 -5.11 24.46 19.05
N VAL A 345 -4.81 23.21 18.72
CA VAL A 345 -4.33 22.84 17.39
C VAL A 345 -5.57 22.86 16.49
N THR A 346 -6.18 24.03 16.30
CA THR A 346 -6.79 24.27 14.98
C THR A 346 -5.59 24.40 14.06
N PRO A 347 -5.36 23.43 13.16
CA PRO A 347 -4.43 23.69 12.09
C PRO A 347 -4.91 24.96 11.38
N PRO A 348 -4.03 25.76 10.76
CA PRO A 348 -4.48 26.81 9.85
C PRO A 348 -5.55 26.21 8.93
N ALA A 349 -6.70 26.90 8.79
CA ALA A 349 -8.03 26.46 8.34
C ALA A 349 -8.15 25.68 7.01
N ARG A 350 -7.25 24.72 6.75
CA ARG A 350 -7.08 23.91 5.54
C ARG A 350 -6.52 22.52 5.79
N TRP A 351 -6.07 22.17 7.00
CA TRP A 351 -5.78 20.77 7.31
C TRP A 351 -7.05 20.11 7.84
N GLU A 352 -7.94 19.81 6.90
CA GLU A 352 -8.81 18.65 7.00
C GLU A 352 -7.94 17.50 7.52
N HIS A 353 -8.27 16.90 8.67
CA HIS A 353 -7.69 15.61 9.05
C HIS A 353 -7.73 14.74 7.81
N SER A 354 -6.57 14.20 7.42
CA SER A 354 -6.52 13.43 6.19
C SER A 354 -7.57 12.34 6.32
N PHE A 355 -8.30 12.06 5.24
CA PHE A 355 -9.32 11.02 5.24
C PHE A 355 -8.79 9.70 5.83
N SER A 356 -7.48 9.46 5.69
CA SER A 356 -6.78 8.34 6.30
C SER A 356 -6.77 8.34 7.83
N GLU A 357 -6.60 9.49 8.48
CA GLU A 357 -6.64 9.64 9.94
C GLU A 357 -8.06 9.40 10.45
N GLN A 358 -9.08 9.89 9.73
CA GLN A 358 -10.47 9.66 10.09
C GLN A 358 -10.84 8.18 10.03
N LEU A 359 -10.44 7.48 8.96
CA LEU A 359 -10.63 6.03 8.87
C LEU A 359 -9.86 5.27 9.96
N THR A 360 -8.61 5.66 10.22
CA THR A 360 -7.80 5.06 11.30
C THR A 360 -8.50 5.20 12.64
N LEU A 361 -8.93 6.41 13.00
CA LEU A 361 -9.67 6.65 14.24
C LEU A 361 -11.00 5.89 14.27
N LEU A 362 -11.72 5.82 13.15
CA LEU A 362 -13.01 5.13 13.09
C LEU A 362 -12.86 3.62 13.31
N PHE A 363 -11.83 2.99 12.73
CA PHE A 363 -11.65 1.55 12.74
C PHE A 363 -10.79 1.05 13.90
N GLU A 364 -9.66 1.69 14.20
CA GLU A 364 -8.78 1.27 15.31
C GLU A 364 -9.51 1.40 16.65
N SER A 365 -10.37 2.41 16.80
CA SER A 365 -11.18 2.62 18.00
C SER A 365 -12.21 1.50 18.24
N GLN A 366 -12.51 0.72 17.20
CA GLN A 366 -13.36 -0.46 17.24
C GLN A 366 -12.55 -1.77 17.30
N GLY A 367 -11.24 -1.68 17.56
CA GLY A 367 -10.31 -2.82 17.62
C GLY A 367 -9.88 -3.35 16.25
N VAL A 368 -10.11 -2.60 15.16
CA VAL A 368 -9.71 -2.99 13.80
C VAL A 368 -8.39 -2.30 13.45
N SER A 369 -7.31 -3.06 13.35
CA SER A 369 -6.03 -2.48 12.95
C SER A 369 -6.06 -2.04 11.48
N THR A 370 -5.82 -0.76 11.22
CA THR A 370 -5.66 -0.25 9.85
C THR A 370 -4.24 -0.43 9.32
N LEU A 371 -3.30 -0.94 10.13
CA LEU A 371 -1.96 -1.37 9.71
C LEU A 371 -1.99 -2.34 8.53
N ASP A 372 -2.98 -3.24 8.53
CA ASP A 372 -3.15 -4.27 7.50
C ASP A 372 -3.83 -3.74 6.24
N TRP A 373 -4.39 -2.53 6.33
CA TRP A 373 -5.12 -1.85 5.27
C TRP A 373 -4.20 -0.91 4.51
N SER A 374 -3.15 -0.40 5.16
CA SER A 374 -2.12 0.39 4.51
C SER A 374 -1.44 -0.39 3.39
N THR A 375 -1.22 0.28 2.27
CA THR A 375 -0.37 -0.21 1.17
C THR A 375 1.11 0.14 1.38
N ASP A 376 1.42 1.06 2.30
CA ASP A 376 2.77 1.46 2.69
C ASP A 376 3.18 0.79 4.01
N PHE A 377 4.40 0.24 4.07
CA PHE A 377 5.00 -0.36 5.27
C PHE A 377 5.50 0.69 6.27
N GLY A 378 5.73 1.92 5.82
CA GLY A 378 6.34 3.00 6.57
C GLY A 378 5.38 4.02 7.17
N THR A 379 4.06 3.93 6.94
CA THR A 379 3.08 4.90 7.47
C THR A 379 2.37 4.49 8.74
N ARG A 380 2.73 3.34 9.33
CA ARG A 380 2.09 2.86 10.58
C ARG A 380 0.57 2.74 10.44
N GLY A 381 0.09 2.23 9.30
CA GLY A 381 -1.34 1.96 9.10
C GLY A 381 -2.17 3.14 8.63
N ARG A 382 -1.54 4.33 8.50
CA ARG A 382 -2.17 5.43 7.78
C ARG A 382 -2.21 5.10 6.30
N PHE A 383 -3.35 5.36 5.67
CA PHE A 383 -3.45 5.36 4.20
C PHE A 383 -2.52 6.43 3.65
N ALA A 384 -1.28 6.02 3.36
CA ALA A 384 -0.20 6.87 2.84
C ALA A 384 -0.59 7.61 1.57
N PHE A 385 -1.61 7.09 0.88
CA PHE A 385 -2.25 7.69 -0.28
C PHE A 385 -2.41 9.20 -0.13
N THR A 386 -3.11 9.68 0.91
CA THR A 386 -3.43 11.11 1.03
C THR A 386 -2.29 11.97 1.59
N GLU A 387 -1.44 11.41 2.45
CA GLU A 387 -0.51 12.20 3.28
C GLU A 387 0.87 12.37 2.67
N ARG A 388 1.38 11.38 1.94
CA ARG A 388 2.75 11.41 1.43
C ARG A 388 2.81 11.78 -0.06
N PHE A 389 1.70 11.65 -0.79
CA PHE A 389 1.73 11.61 -2.25
C PHE A 389 0.50 12.21 -2.96
N GLY A 390 -0.22 13.08 -2.27
CA GLY A 390 -1.39 13.79 -2.80
C GLY A 390 -2.69 13.04 -2.58
N ARG A 391 -3.79 13.78 -2.40
CA ARG A 391 -5.13 13.19 -2.31
C ARG A 391 -5.30 12.26 -3.53
N PRO A 392 -5.73 10.99 -3.38
CA PRO A 392 -6.36 10.34 -4.52
C PRO A 392 -7.38 11.35 -5.02
N SER A 393 -7.35 11.67 -6.31
CA SER A 393 -8.26 12.65 -6.91
C SER A 393 -9.73 12.24 -6.80
N ASN A 394 -10.03 11.16 -6.08
CA ASN A 394 -11.34 10.60 -5.97
C ASN A 394 -11.54 9.90 -4.61
N LEU A 395 -12.59 10.30 -3.89
CA LEU A 395 -13.18 9.60 -2.74
C LEU A 395 -13.76 8.20 -3.09
N ARG A 396 -13.34 7.61 -4.23
CA ARG A 396 -13.79 6.33 -4.81
C ARG A 396 -13.74 5.15 -3.85
N VAL A 397 -12.87 5.22 -2.84
CA VAL A 397 -12.81 4.26 -1.73
C VAL A 397 -14.19 3.93 -1.17
N MET A 398 -14.94 4.99 -0.94
CA MET A 398 -16.20 4.94 -0.21
C MET A 398 -17.35 4.59 -1.14
N ARG A 399 -17.28 5.04 -2.39
CA ARG A 399 -18.11 4.53 -3.49
C ARG A 399 -18.04 3.03 -3.58
N PHE A 400 -16.83 2.50 -3.58
CA PHE A 400 -16.61 1.07 -3.78
C PHE A 400 -17.14 0.27 -2.58
N LEU A 401 -16.84 0.73 -1.35
CA LEU A 401 -17.41 0.20 -0.10
C LEU A 401 -18.94 0.21 -0.08
N ALA A 402 -19.56 1.20 -0.73
CA ALA A 402 -20.99 1.44 -0.75
C ALA A 402 -21.74 0.71 -1.88
N GLU A 403 -21.25 0.80 -3.12
CA GLU A 403 -22.00 0.46 -4.32
C GLU A 403 -21.71 -0.96 -4.81
N GLU A 404 -20.48 -1.47 -4.69
CA GLU A 404 -20.14 -2.79 -5.24
C GLU A 404 -20.59 -3.95 -4.33
N GLN A 405 -20.59 -3.73 -3.01
CA GLN A 405 -20.86 -4.78 -2.02
C GLN A 405 -22.23 -4.65 -1.36
N GLU A 406 -22.71 -3.41 -1.17
CA GLU A 406 -24.01 -3.12 -0.57
C GLU A 406 -24.91 -2.48 -1.64
N PHE A 407 -25.15 -3.21 -2.73
CA PHE A 407 -25.91 -2.75 -3.90
C PHE A 407 -27.20 -2.00 -3.54
N GLU A 408 -27.87 -2.38 -2.45
CA GLU A 408 -29.06 -1.70 -1.95
C GLU A 408 -28.76 -0.30 -1.39
N LEU A 409 -27.67 -0.10 -0.62
CA LEU A 409 -27.22 1.23 -0.18
C LEU A 409 -26.82 2.11 -1.37
N GLY A 410 -26.27 1.50 -2.42
CA GLY A 410 -25.97 2.17 -3.69
C GLY A 410 -27.19 2.66 -4.47
N LYS A 411 -28.41 2.20 -4.14
CA LYS A 411 -29.66 2.68 -4.74
C LYS A 411 -30.36 3.75 -3.91
N MET A 412 -30.09 3.82 -2.62
CA MET A 412 -30.75 4.76 -1.71
C MET A 412 -30.43 6.21 -2.10
N SER A 413 -31.44 7.08 -2.09
CA SER A 413 -31.25 8.52 -2.21
C SER A 413 -30.55 9.10 -0.98
N CYS A 414 -30.08 10.34 -1.08
CA CYS A 414 -29.48 11.02 0.07
C CYS A 414 -30.46 11.23 1.22
N ASP A 415 -31.73 11.46 0.93
CA ASP A 415 -32.78 11.58 1.94
C ASP A 415 -33.03 10.27 2.70
N GLU A 416 -32.80 9.13 2.05
CA GLU A 416 -32.89 7.80 2.68
C GLU A 416 -31.60 7.45 3.44
N LEU A 417 -30.44 7.86 2.95
CA LEU A 417 -29.14 7.59 3.58
C LEU A 417 -28.89 8.46 4.82
N LYS A 418 -29.31 9.73 4.78
CA LYS A 418 -29.10 10.70 5.86
C LYS A 418 -29.59 10.22 7.23
N PRO A 419 -30.85 9.77 7.42
CA PRO A 419 -31.32 9.32 8.73
C PRO A 419 -30.60 8.05 9.22
N LEU A 420 -30.15 7.17 8.31
CA LEU A 420 -29.35 5.99 8.68
C LEU A 420 -27.95 6.39 9.14
N ALA A 421 -27.31 7.30 8.42
CA ALA A 421 -26.01 7.84 8.79
C ALA A 421 -26.08 8.64 10.10
N GLU A 422 -27.09 9.49 10.29
CA GLU A 422 -27.28 10.26 11.52
C GLU A 422 -27.55 9.35 12.73
N ALA A 423 -28.39 8.32 12.58
CA ALA A 423 -28.65 7.37 13.65
C ALA A 423 -27.38 6.62 14.09
N GLU A 424 -26.50 6.24 13.16
CA GLU A 424 -25.22 5.60 13.47
C GLU A 424 -24.16 6.61 13.92
N GLY A 425 -24.14 7.81 13.35
CA GLY A 425 -23.24 8.91 13.67
C GLY A 425 -23.48 9.45 15.08
N LEU A 426 -24.73 9.53 15.53
CA LEU A 426 -25.08 9.87 16.91
C LEU A 426 -24.62 8.78 17.88
N LYS A 427 -24.75 7.50 17.53
CA LYS A 427 -24.19 6.39 18.32
C LYS A 427 -22.66 6.48 18.39
N PHE A 428 -22.00 6.80 17.27
CA PHE A 428 -20.55 6.96 17.21
C PHE A 428 -20.05 8.18 17.98
N ALA A 429 -20.73 9.33 17.86
CA ALA A 429 -20.40 10.54 18.62
C ALA A 429 -20.65 10.36 20.13
N ALA A 430 -21.72 9.66 20.53
CA ALA A 430 -21.95 9.28 21.91
C ALA A 430 -20.86 8.32 22.42
N TRP A 431 -20.44 7.37 21.58
CA TRP A 431 -19.35 6.45 21.86
C TRP A 431 -18.03 7.21 22.08
N LEU A 432 -17.65 8.11 21.17
CA LEU A 432 -16.46 8.95 21.29
C LEU A 432 -16.46 9.82 22.55
N LYS A 433 -17.61 10.40 22.93
CA LYS A 433 -17.75 11.19 24.16
C LYS A 433 -17.52 10.36 25.44
N THR A 434 -17.75 9.05 25.37
CA THR A 434 -17.57 8.13 26.50
C THR A 434 -16.13 7.63 26.60
N TYR A 435 -15.36 7.67 25.51
CA TYR A 435 -14.00 7.14 25.40
C TYR A 435 -12.96 8.27 25.29
N ASN A 436 -12.46 8.72 26.44
CA ASN A 436 -11.27 9.58 26.57
C ASN A 436 -10.00 8.72 26.31
N VAL A 437 -9.81 8.24 25.08
CA VAL A 437 -8.72 7.30 24.77
C VAL A 437 -7.63 8.04 24.00
N PRO A 438 -6.39 8.10 24.53
CA PRO A 438 -5.23 8.53 23.76
C PRO A 438 -5.16 7.76 22.43
N ALA A 439 -4.74 8.37 21.31
CA ALA A 439 -4.62 7.61 20.05
C ALA A 439 -3.62 6.45 20.20
N GLU A 440 -2.66 6.59 21.13
CA GLU A 440 -1.74 5.54 21.53
C GLU A 440 -2.43 4.35 22.22
N ALA A 441 -3.56 4.58 22.90
CA ALA A 441 -4.37 3.55 23.55
C ALA A 441 -5.49 2.99 22.65
N ILE A 442 -5.79 3.65 21.53
CA ILE A 442 -6.66 3.14 20.47
C ILE A 442 -5.91 2.12 19.59
N ARG A 443 -4.59 2.24 19.48
CA ARG A 443 -3.79 1.23 18.77
C ARG A 443 -3.80 -0.10 19.53
N PRO A 444 -3.88 -1.23 18.80
CA PRO A 444 -3.52 -2.51 19.41
C PRO A 444 -2.15 -2.34 20.07
N ALA A 445 -2.02 -2.75 21.33
CA ALA A 445 -0.72 -2.74 22.01
C ALA A 445 0.34 -3.35 21.08
N ALA A 446 1.49 -2.69 20.95
CA ALA A 446 2.58 -3.13 20.09
C ALA A 446 2.78 -4.64 20.25
N ASN A 447 2.42 -5.41 19.22
CA ASN A 447 2.41 -6.86 19.27
C ASN A 447 3.86 -7.35 19.11
N PRO A 448 4.54 -7.80 20.16
CA PRO A 448 5.96 -8.16 20.07
C PRO A 448 6.18 -9.30 19.06
N GLN A 449 5.20 -10.20 18.90
CA GLN A 449 5.24 -11.28 17.93
C GLN A 449 5.24 -10.75 16.49
N ALA A 450 4.54 -9.65 16.22
CA ALA A 450 4.57 -8.99 14.92
C ALA A 450 5.97 -8.44 14.59
N LEU A 451 6.61 -7.82 15.58
CA LEU A 451 7.97 -7.31 15.42
C LEU A 451 8.99 -8.44 15.27
N LEU A 452 8.84 -9.54 16.01
CA LEU A 452 9.66 -10.74 15.84
C LEU A 452 9.55 -11.33 14.44
N ALA A 453 8.37 -11.35 13.83
CA ALA A 453 8.19 -11.85 12.47
C ALA A 453 9.03 -11.07 11.45
N ARG A 454 9.24 -9.76 11.68
CA ARG A 454 10.14 -8.92 10.88
C ARG A 454 11.61 -9.23 11.12
N CYS A 455 11.98 -9.64 12.32
CA CYS A 455 13.34 -10.09 12.60
C CYS A 455 13.58 -11.48 11.97
N ALA A 456 12.59 -12.37 12.05
CA ALA A 456 12.66 -13.71 11.51
C ALA A 456 12.91 -13.74 10.00
N SER A 457 12.35 -12.79 9.24
CA SER A 457 12.49 -12.74 7.78
C SER A 457 13.95 -12.78 7.29
N CYS A 458 14.89 -12.21 8.06
CA CYS A 458 16.31 -12.20 7.71
C CYS A 458 17.13 -13.19 8.54
N HIS A 459 16.72 -13.50 9.77
CA HIS A 459 17.55 -14.19 10.75
C HIS A 459 17.21 -15.67 10.99
N THR A 460 16.03 -16.17 10.60
CA THR A 460 15.65 -17.57 10.90
C THR A 460 15.94 -18.54 9.75
N ASP A 461 16.08 -18.03 8.53
CA ASP A 461 16.41 -18.85 7.36
C ASP A 461 17.93 -19.05 7.27
N VAL A 462 18.38 -20.29 7.47
CA VAL A 462 19.80 -20.68 7.34
C VAL A 462 20.33 -20.51 5.91
N ALA A 463 19.46 -20.38 4.90
CA ALA A 463 19.86 -20.09 3.53
C ALA A 463 20.12 -18.61 3.26
N SER A 464 19.69 -17.70 4.15
CA SER A 464 19.98 -16.27 4.07
C SER A 464 21.44 -16.04 4.51
N SER A 465 22.32 -15.69 3.56
CA SER A 465 23.69 -15.25 3.88
C SER A 465 23.75 -13.81 4.41
N GLU A 466 22.61 -13.11 4.47
CA GLU A 466 22.55 -11.66 4.72
C GLU A 466 22.61 -11.30 6.20
N ALA A 467 22.26 -12.23 7.10
CA ALA A 467 22.25 -11.98 8.54
C ALA A 467 22.65 -13.23 9.35
N PRO A 468 23.24 -13.06 10.54
CA PRO A 468 23.54 -14.19 11.42
C PRO A 468 22.25 -14.89 11.85
N TRP A 469 22.29 -16.21 11.96
CA TRP A 469 21.13 -16.98 12.37
C TRP A 469 20.72 -16.66 13.82
N ILE A 470 19.48 -16.20 14.00
CA ILE A 470 18.84 -15.95 15.30
C ILE A 470 17.40 -16.51 15.21
N PRO A 471 17.01 -17.45 16.07
CA PRO A 471 15.76 -18.22 15.93
C PRO A 471 14.52 -17.44 16.41
N PHE A 472 14.24 -16.27 15.83
CA PHE A 472 13.11 -15.41 16.21
C PHE A 472 11.73 -16.08 16.08
N ASP A 473 11.62 -17.14 15.29
CA ASP A 473 10.42 -17.95 15.09
C ASP A 473 10.27 -19.11 16.10
N GLN A 474 11.28 -19.36 16.94
CA GLN A 474 11.31 -20.47 17.90
C GLN A 474 11.59 -19.95 19.32
N PRO A 475 10.55 -19.60 20.12
CA PRO A 475 10.72 -18.92 21.40
C PRO A 475 11.66 -19.63 22.39
N ALA A 476 11.63 -20.96 22.45
CA ALA A 476 12.52 -21.74 23.32
C ALA A 476 13.99 -21.68 22.86
N ALA A 477 14.24 -21.78 21.55
CA ALA A 477 15.58 -21.65 21.00
C ALA A 477 16.10 -20.20 21.12
N LEU A 478 15.21 -19.21 20.92
CA LEU A 478 15.52 -17.79 21.09
C LEU A 478 15.91 -17.48 22.53
N SER A 479 15.15 -17.95 23.51
CA SER A 479 15.47 -17.80 24.94
C SER A 479 16.90 -18.27 25.26
N ARG A 480 17.28 -19.47 24.79
CA ARG A 480 18.65 -20.00 24.95
C ARG A 480 19.69 -19.11 24.26
N VAL A 481 19.46 -18.73 23.01
CA VAL A 481 20.39 -17.92 22.22
C VAL A 481 20.55 -16.51 22.79
N LEU A 482 19.52 -15.94 23.42
CA LEU A 482 19.60 -14.65 24.10
C LEU A 482 20.43 -14.70 25.40
N ARG A 483 20.45 -15.85 26.10
CA ARG A 483 21.27 -16.05 27.31
C ARG A 483 22.73 -16.35 27.01
N GLU A 484 22.96 -17.25 26.06
CA GLU A 484 24.26 -17.90 25.86
C GLU A 484 24.96 -17.44 24.59
N GLY A 485 24.20 -16.91 23.63
CA GLY A 485 24.71 -16.53 22.32
C GLY A 485 25.61 -15.31 22.38
N ARG A 486 26.53 -15.25 21.41
CA ARG A 486 27.41 -14.10 21.19
C ARG A 486 27.26 -13.61 19.76
N ALA A 487 27.32 -12.30 19.59
CA ALA A 487 27.42 -11.69 18.27
C ALA A 487 28.82 -11.88 17.69
N ALA A 488 28.99 -11.61 16.39
CA ALA A 488 30.30 -11.60 15.73
C ALA A 488 31.28 -10.59 16.36
N SER A 489 30.76 -9.57 17.06
CA SER A 489 31.53 -8.61 17.86
C SER A 489 32.12 -9.20 19.15
N GLY A 490 31.78 -10.45 19.49
CA GLY A 490 32.14 -11.10 20.76
C GLY A 490 31.25 -10.71 21.94
N ARG A 491 30.40 -9.69 21.82
CA ARG A 491 29.45 -9.26 22.86
C ARG A 491 28.36 -10.31 23.09
N PRO A 492 27.79 -10.40 24.30
CA PRO A 492 26.54 -11.13 24.51
C PRO A 492 25.50 -10.68 23.50
N LEU A 493 24.79 -11.63 22.88
CA LEU A 493 23.86 -11.33 21.80
C LEU A 493 22.79 -10.32 22.23
N TRP A 494 22.30 -10.45 23.46
CA TRP A 494 21.35 -9.51 24.06
C TRP A 494 21.86 -8.05 24.05
N ASP A 495 23.12 -7.83 24.41
CA ASP A 495 23.72 -6.50 24.46
C ASP A 495 23.95 -5.95 23.05
N GLU A 496 24.34 -6.82 22.11
CA GLU A 496 24.44 -6.44 20.69
C GLU A 496 23.07 -6.03 20.13
N MET A 497 22.00 -6.79 20.42
CA MET A 497 20.65 -6.46 19.96
C MET A 497 20.15 -5.13 20.53
N GLN A 498 20.35 -4.88 21.82
CA GLN A 498 20.05 -3.59 22.43
C GLN A 498 20.80 -2.45 21.74
N TYR A 499 22.11 -2.62 21.52
CA TYR A 499 22.93 -1.64 20.81
C TYR A 499 22.41 -1.37 19.40
N ARG A 500 22.22 -2.40 18.58
CA ARG A 500 21.80 -2.26 17.16
C ARG A 500 20.40 -1.69 16.99
N LEU A 501 19.52 -1.88 17.97
CA LEU A 501 18.19 -1.25 17.98
C LEU A 501 18.22 0.17 18.56
N SER A 502 19.21 0.51 19.40
CA SER A 502 19.29 1.81 20.08
C SER A 502 19.47 2.99 19.12
N ASP A 503 19.19 4.19 19.61
CA ASP A 503 19.43 5.43 18.87
C ASP A 503 20.91 5.73 18.63
N HIS A 504 21.79 5.10 19.42
CA HIS A 504 23.24 5.26 19.37
C HIS A 504 23.95 4.32 18.39
N ALA A 505 23.23 3.42 17.72
CA ALA A 505 23.79 2.61 16.65
C ALA A 505 24.17 3.50 15.46
N ARG A 506 25.35 3.26 14.86
CA ARG A 506 25.71 3.86 13.58
C ARG A 506 24.79 3.29 12.48
N LEU A 507 24.54 4.02 11.40
CA LEU A 507 23.68 3.56 10.29
C LEU A 507 24.11 2.19 9.71
N THR A 508 25.41 1.89 9.72
CA THR A 508 25.99 0.62 9.29
C THR A 508 25.82 -0.51 10.30
N ASP A 509 25.64 -0.16 11.57
CA ASP A 509 25.54 -1.13 12.67
C ASP A 509 24.08 -1.35 13.09
N GLN A 510 23.20 -0.39 12.81
CA GLN A 510 21.79 -0.45 13.20
C GLN A 510 21.08 -1.63 12.54
N MET A 511 20.02 -2.10 13.18
CA MET A 511 19.14 -3.12 12.62
C MET A 511 17.73 -2.57 12.44
N PRO A 512 17.13 -2.70 11.23
CA PRO A 512 17.74 -3.22 9.99
C PRO A 512 18.80 -2.26 9.39
N PRO A 513 19.88 -2.79 8.73
CA PRO A 513 21.01 -1.98 8.28
C PRO A 513 20.59 -1.06 7.13
N ALA A 514 20.97 0.22 7.20
CA ALA A 514 20.60 1.25 6.21
C ALA A 514 19.09 1.34 5.92
N LEU A 515 18.24 0.83 6.82
CA LEU A 515 16.79 0.87 6.75
C LEU A 515 16.23 1.52 8.01
N ARG A 516 14.94 1.91 7.98
CA ARG A 516 14.29 2.55 9.12
C ARG A 516 14.24 1.62 10.35
N ARG A 517 14.79 2.10 11.48
CA ARG A 517 14.66 1.46 12.79
C ARG A 517 13.17 1.33 13.22
N PRO A 518 12.82 0.31 14.02
CA PRO A 518 11.54 0.31 14.72
C PRO A 518 11.36 1.59 15.54
N GLU A 519 10.12 2.02 15.69
CA GLU A 519 9.80 3.20 16.51
C GLU A 519 10.20 3.01 17.96
N PRO A 520 10.45 4.09 18.72
CA PRO A 520 10.86 3.99 20.12
C PRO A 520 9.94 3.09 20.95
N GLU A 521 8.62 3.18 20.78
CA GLU A 521 7.64 2.39 21.54
C GLU A 521 7.66 0.91 21.15
N ASP A 522 7.69 0.62 19.84
CA ASP A 522 7.79 -0.73 19.28
C ASP A 522 9.10 -1.39 19.71
N ARG A 523 10.20 -0.65 19.63
CA ARG A 523 11.52 -1.07 20.08
C ARG A 523 11.51 -1.40 21.57
N GLN A 524 10.92 -0.56 22.41
CA GLN A 524 10.80 -0.83 23.84
C GLN A 524 9.94 -2.06 24.11
N ALA A 525 8.82 -2.23 23.40
CA ALA A 525 7.96 -3.41 23.54
C ALA A 525 8.70 -4.69 23.13
N LEU A 526 9.43 -4.66 22.01
CA LEU A 526 10.27 -5.76 21.55
C LEU A 526 11.36 -6.10 22.57
N LEU A 527 12.10 -5.10 23.07
CA LEU A 527 13.14 -5.30 24.07
C LEU A 527 12.57 -5.87 25.38
N ARG A 528 11.42 -5.37 25.87
CA ARG A 528 10.75 -5.94 27.04
C ARG A 528 10.41 -7.42 26.83
N TYR A 529 9.83 -7.76 25.69
CA TYR A 529 9.48 -9.13 25.35
C TYR A 529 10.70 -10.05 25.26
N LEU A 530 11.76 -9.63 24.57
CA LEU A 530 12.99 -10.39 24.46
C LEU A 530 13.68 -10.57 25.83
N ASN A 531 13.63 -9.57 26.70
CA ASN A 531 14.13 -9.70 28.06
C ASN A 531 13.34 -10.73 28.87
N GLN A 532 12.00 -10.71 28.78
CA GLN A 532 11.15 -11.73 29.42
C GLN A 532 11.45 -13.14 28.89
N LEU A 533 11.74 -13.30 27.59
CA LEU A 533 12.15 -14.59 27.05
C LEU A 533 13.53 -15.04 27.54
N ARG A 534 14.48 -14.10 27.68
CA ARG A 534 15.83 -14.37 28.20
C ARG A 534 15.81 -14.85 29.65
N GLU A 535 14.91 -14.28 30.46
CA GLU A 535 14.77 -14.57 31.89
C GLU A 535 14.03 -15.90 32.18
N ARG A 536 13.29 -16.45 31.21
CA ARG A 536 12.66 -17.78 31.28
C ARG A 536 13.62 -18.86 30.84
#